data_AF-A0A3D3DBZ1-F1
#
_entry.id   AF-A0A3D3DBZ1-F1
#
_cell.length_a   1.000
_cell.length_b   1.000
_cell.length_c   1.000
_cell.angle_alpha   90.00
_cell.angle_beta   90.00
_cell.angle_gamma   90.00
#
_symmetry.space_group_name_H-M   'P 1'
#
loop_
_entity.id
_entity.type
_entity.pdbx_description
1 polymer ?
#
loop_
_entity_poly.entity_id
_entity_poly.type
_entity_poly.pdbx_seq_one_letter_code
_entity_poly.pdbx_strand_id
1 'polypeptide(L)' 'PPGPDVNRIRGKLTEINKSYSTICCTVVTGKNSLKVKLPQEIFEGMSLNLGDEVWLILAPRKLKSITDGK' A
#
# COMPACT_ATOMS: atom_id res chain seq x y z
N PRO A 1 14.24 -18.69 3.84
CA PRO A 1 13.04 -17.83 3.84
C PRO A 1 12.57 -17.58 2.40
N PRO A 2 11.26 -17.54 2.10
CA PRO A 2 10.79 -17.17 0.77
C PRO A 2 11.32 -15.76 0.46
N GLY A 3 12.01 -15.63 -0.67
CA GLY A 3 12.89 -14.52 -0.98
C GLY A 3 12.19 -13.17 -1.21
N PRO A 4 12.98 -12.08 -1.33
CA PRO A 4 12.53 -10.68 -1.43
C PRO A 4 11.62 -10.34 -2.62
N ASP A 5 11.44 -11.25 -3.58
CA ASP A 5 10.59 -11.08 -4.77
C ASP A 5 9.14 -11.52 -4.56
N VAL A 6 8.84 -12.22 -3.48
CA VAL A 6 7.47 -12.64 -3.19
C VAL A 6 6.81 -11.50 -2.42
N ASN A 7 5.98 -10.71 -3.10
CA ASN A 7 5.08 -9.68 -2.52
C ASN A 7 5.55 -8.20 -2.52
N ARG A 8 6.19 -7.77 -3.61
CA ARG A 8 6.41 -6.35 -3.94
C ARG A 8 5.51 -5.95 -5.11
N ILE A 9 4.60 -5.03 -4.86
CA ILE A 9 3.66 -4.52 -5.87
C ILE A 9 4.05 -3.08 -6.18
N ARG A 10 4.40 -2.79 -7.44
CA ARG A 10 4.66 -1.42 -7.89
C ARG A 10 3.36 -0.73 -8.23
N GLY A 11 3.20 0.52 -7.81
CA GLY A 11 2.04 1.33 -8.17
C GLY A 11 2.31 2.82 -8.05
N LYS A 12 1.32 3.62 -8.46
CA LYS A 12 1.38 5.08 -8.41
C LYS A 12 0.48 5.58 -7.28
N LEU A 13 0.99 6.50 -6.48
CA LEU A 13 0.19 7.18 -5.46
C LEU A 13 -0.80 8.13 -6.14
N THR A 14 -2.09 7.93 -5.93
CA THR A 14 -3.15 8.68 -6.64
C THR A 14 -4.03 9.51 -5.72
N GLU A 15 -4.09 9.16 -4.44
CA GLU A 15 -4.81 9.93 -3.43
C GLU A 15 -4.07 9.87 -2.10
N ILE A 16 -4.12 10.97 -1.35
CA ILE A 16 -3.59 11.08 0.02
C ILE A 16 -4.66 11.78 0.85
N ASN A 17 -5.21 11.07 1.83
CA ASN A 17 -6.17 11.59 2.79
C ASN A 17 -5.51 11.60 4.17
N LYS A 18 -5.26 12.80 4.70
CA LYS A 18 -4.69 12.97 6.04
C LYS A 18 -5.80 13.00 7.09
N SER A 19 -5.64 12.27 8.19
CA SER A 19 -6.61 12.21 9.27
C SER A 19 -5.89 12.14 10.62
N TYR A 20 -5.83 13.27 11.34
CA TYR A 20 -5.24 13.45 12.68
C TYR A 20 -3.90 12.72 12.95
N SER A 21 -3.91 11.41 13.19
CA SER A 21 -2.73 10.57 13.47
C SER A 21 -2.37 9.57 12.38
N THR A 22 -3.20 9.45 11.34
CA THR A 22 -3.06 8.45 10.28
C THR A 22 -3.29 9.06 8.91
N ILE A 23 -2.58 8.53 7.93
CA ILE A 23 -2.74 8.87 6.53
C ILE A 23 -3.29 7.65 5.80
N CYS A 24 -4.34 7.87 5.02
CA CYS A 24 -4.94 6.91 4.12
C CYS A 24 -4.59 7.30 2.68
N CYS A 25 -3.83 6.46 1.99
CA CYS A 25 -3.46 6.69 0.60
C CYS A 25 -4.06 5.64 -0.32
N THR A 26 -4.35 6.04 -1.56
CA THR A 26 -4.72 5.11 -2.63
C THR A 26 -3.56 4.95 -3.59
N VAL A 27 -3.11 3.71 -3.79
CA VAL A 27 -2.08 3.35 -4.75
C VAL A 27 -2.71 2.53 -5.87
N VAL A 28 -2.57 2.99 -7.11
CA VAL A 28 -3.06 2.28 -8.29
C VAL A 28 -1.95 1.41 -8.85
N THR A 29 -2.22 0.13 -9.03
CA THR A 29 -1.33 -0.89 -9.58
C THR A 29 -2.03 -1.63 -10.72
N GLY A 30 -1.65 -1.33 -11.96
CA GLY A 30 -2.31 -1.90 -13.14
C GLY A 30 -3.81 -1.57 -13.14
N LYS A 31 -4.66 -2.59 -12.99
CA LYS A 31 -6.14 -2.45 -12.96
C LYS A 31 -6.73 -2.32 -11.55
N ASN A 32 -5.92 -2.47 -10.51
CA ASN A 32 -6.38 -2.49 -9.12
C ASN A 32 -5.96 -1.23 -8.38
N SER A 33 -6.76 -0.83 -7.40
CA SER A 33 -6.42 0.22 -6.44
C SER A 33 -6.32 -0.37 -5.04
N LEU A 34 -5.19 -0.15 -4.37
CA LEU A 34 -4.94 -0.57 -2.99
C LEU A 34 -5.04 0.66 -2.08
N LYS A 35 -5.91 0.59 -1.08
CA LYS A 35 -5.95 1.57 0.00
C LYS A 35 -5.00 1.15 1.11
N VAL A 36 -4.12 2.06 1.50
CA VAL A 36 -3.09 1.85 2.51
C VAL A 36 -3.30 2.85 3.63
N LYS A 37 -3.31 2.38 4.87
CA LYS A 37 -3.38 3.23 6.05
C LYS A 37 -2.09 3.08 6.84
N LEU A 38 -1.42 4.20 7.11
CA LEU A 38 -0.20 4.25 7.91
C LEU A 38 -0.20 5.46 8.85
N PRO A 39 0.60 5.46 9.92
CA PRO A 39 0.80 6.64 10.77
C PRO A 39 1.36 7.82 9.96
N GLN A 40 0.95 9.04 10.33
CA GLN A 40 1.42 10.25 9.65
C GLN A 40 2.95 10.41 9.73
N GLU A 41 3.55 10.14 10.89
CA GLU A 41 5.01 10.26 11.08
C GLU A 41 5.81 9.42 10.07
N ILE A 42 5.33 8.21 9.78
CA ILE A 42 6.00 7.27 8.87
C ILE A 42 5.85 7.79 7.44
N PHE A 43 4.66 8.27 7.08
CA PHE A 43 4.40 8.82 5.74
C PHE A 43 5.24 10.07 5.47
N GLU A 44 5.35 10.97 6.45
CA GLU A 44 6.16 12.19 6.33
C GLU A 44 7.65 11.86 6.21
N GLY A 45 8.13 10.86 6.96
CA GLY A 45 9.50 10.35 6.82
C GLY A 45 9.81 9.74 5.44
N MET A 46 8.79 9.30 4.70
CA MET A 46 8.95 8.73 3.34
C MET A 46 8.95 9.79 2.23
N SER A 47 8.59 11.05 2.52
CA SER A 47 8.54 12.15 1.54
C SER A 47 7.74 11.83 0.27
N LEU A 48 6.63 11.08 0.40
CA LEU A 48 5.79 10.66 -0.71
C LEU A 48 4.82 11.76 -1.18
N ASN A 49 4.70 11.92 -2.49
CA ASN A 49 3.83 12.89 -3.14
C ASN A 49 2.81 12.22 -4.07
N LEU A 50 1.73 12.94 -4.37
CA LEU A 50 0.78 12.51 -5.39
C LEU A 50 1.51 12.35 -6.73
N GLY A 51 1.34 11.18 -7.32
CA GLY A 51 1.96 10.81 -8.58
C GLY A 51 3.28 10.03 -8.44
N ASP A 52 3.82 9.88 -7.24
CA ASP A 52 5.06 9.12 -7.05
C ASP A 52 4.84 7.63 -7.32
N GLU A 53 5.85 7.00 -7.93
CA GLU A 53 5.94 5.54 -8.02
C GLU A 53 6.41 4.98 -6.69
N VAL A 54 5.63 4.05 -6.14
CA VAL A 54 5.87 3.43 -4.84
C VAL A 54 5.86 1.91 -4.95
N TRP A 55 6.60 1.27 -4.04
CA TRP A 55 6.57 -0.17 -3.87
C TRP A 55 5.77 -0.52 -2.61
N LEU A 56 4.67 -1.24 -2.80
CA LEU A 56 3.89 -1.81 -1.72
C LEU A 56 4.48 -3.16 -1.33
N ILE A 57 4.88 -3.27 -0.07
CA ILE A 57 5.35 -4.51 0.54
C ILE A 57 4.26 -5.02 1.48
N LEU A 58 3.59 -6.09 1.08
CA LEU A 58 2.55 -6.69 1.91
C LEU A 58 3.16 -7.83 2.73
N ALA A 59 2.84 -7.92 4.02
CA ALA A 59 3.28 -9.03 4.85
C ALA A 59 2.40 -10.27 4.56
N PRO A 60 2.95 -11.41 4.10
CA PRO A 60 2.14 -12.58 3.75
C PRO A 60 1.25 -13.08 4.91
N ARG A 61 1.75 -12.98 6.15
CA ARG A 61 1.01 -13.37 7.37
C ARG A 61 -0.29 -12.57 7.60
N LYS A 62 -0.45 -11.41 6.95
CA LYS A 62 -1.63 -10.55 7.07
C LYS A 62 -2.57 -10.67 5.87
N LEU A 63 -2.19 -11.39 4.82
CA LEU A 63 -3.05 -11.65 3.67
C LEU A 63 -4.05 -12.73 4.03
N LYS A 64 -5.33 -12.48 3.76
CA LYS A 64 -6.40 -13.47 3.86
C LYS A 64 -6.90 -13.76 2.46
N SER A 65 -6.84 -15.02 2.04
CA SER A 65 -7.53 -15.46 0.82
C SER A 65 -9.01 -15.63 1.15
N ILE A 66 -9.87 -14.88 0.48
CA ILE A 66 -11.30 -15.11 0.50
C ILE A 66 -11.59 -15.94 -0.75
N THR A 67 -11.71 -17.24 -0.59
CA THR A 67 -12.25 -18.10 -1.64
C THR A 67 -13.75 -18.13 -1.41
N ASP A 68 -14.53 -17.56 -2.33
CA ASP A 68 -15.99 -17.74 -2.34
C ASP A 68 -16.25 -19.22 -2.61
N GLY A 69 -16.49 -19.96 -1.52
CA GLY A 69 -16.78 -21.38 -1.56
C GLY A 69 -18.17 -21.56 -2.15
N LYS A 70 -18.22 -22.12 -3.35
CA LYS A 70 -19.46 -22.65 -3.93
C LYS A 70 -19.72 -24.05 -3.39
#